data_AF-A0A0Q6WXA8-F1
#
_entry.id   AF-A0A0Q6WXA8-F1
#
_cell.length_a   1.000
_cell.length_b   1.000
_cell.length_c   1.000
_cell.angle_alpha   90.00
_cell.angle_beta   90.00
_cell.angle_gamma   90.00
#
_symmetry.space_group_name_H-M   'P 1'
#
loop_
_entity.id
_entity.type
_entity.pdbx_description
1 polymer ?
#
loop_
_entity_poly.entity_id
_entity_poly.type
_entity_poly.pdbx_seq_one_letter_code
_entity_poly.pdbx_strand_id
1 'polypeptide(L)'
;MDAPASPPKPWPARILGWMGAEAPKLLASVVVLVLGFWIKDSVDLAIKQRQLDLSYTKEMQSLLQKLSEEEDVTKLKNTAVVLASFGEPALPALLIELRRSDLHGVAAGHGLEAMAVREPDLLCRVLPPLLLKRNQHYEIGAHRTLLSLIGDNGCTKALPQLRRYRDFVNAAVAGKPDELRQRLRGEIAAPAEAYPRLKQAVDEAIANLE
;
A
#
# COMPACT_ATOMS: atom_id res chain seq x y z
N MET A 1 -28.41 -79.83 -12.17
CA MET A 1 -28.26 -78.88 -11.06
C MET A 1 -26.85 -78.33 -11.17
N ASP A 2 -26.68 -77.31 -12.01
CA ASP A 2 -25.39 -76.69 -12.27
C ASP A 2 -25.07 -75.65 -11.19
N ALA A 3 -23.91 -75.78 -10.56
CA ALA A 3 -23.40 -74.86 -9.56
C ALA A 3 -22.83 -73.59 -10.25
N PRO A 4 -23.09 -72.38 -9.73
CA PRO A 4 -22.56 -71.15 -10.34
C PRO A 4 -21.06 -70.99 -10.11
N ALA A 5 -20.34 -70.68 -11.18
CA ALA A 5 -18.91 -70.33 -11.15
C ALA A 5 -18.68 -68.99 -10.42
N SER A 6 -17.67 -68.96 -9.54
CA SER A 6 -17.28 -67.80 -8.75
C SER A 6 -16.66 -66.68 -9.60
N PRO A 7 -16.90 -65.39 -9.29
CA PRO A 7 -16.35 -64.28 -10.08
C PRO A 7 -14.83 -64.13 -9.91
N PRO A 8 -14.11 -63.65 -10.95
CA PRO A 8 -12.67 -63.47 -10.91
C PRO A 8 -12.26 -62.34 -9.94
N LYS A 9 -11.31 -62.65 -9.04
CA LYS A 9 -10.74 -61.70 -8.07
C LYS A 9 -9.98 -60.55 -8.77
N PRO A 10 -10.03 -59.32 -8.24
CA PRO A 10 -9.35 -58.16 -8.82
C PRO A 10 -7.83 -58.30 -8.74
N TRP A 11 -7.18 -57.93 -9.85
CA TRP A 11 -5.73 -57.96 -10.12
C TRP A 11 -4.79 -57.54 -8.96
N PRO A 12 -5.05 -56.50 -8.14
CA PRO A 12 -4.14 -56.13 -7.04
C PRO A 12 -3.94 -57.24 -6.00
N ALA A 13 -4.90 -58.16 -5.84
CA ALA A 13 -4.80 -59.25 -4.86
C ALA A 13 -3.81 -60.37 -5.26
N ARG A 14 -3.42 -60.48 -6.53
CA ARG A 14 -2.43 -61.47 -6.99
C ARG A 14 -0.99 -61.01 -6.77
N ILE A 15 -0.73 -59.70 -6.80
CA ILE A 15 0.62 -59.16 -6.61
C ILE A 15 0.99 -59.14 -5.12
N LEU A 16 0.02 -58.85 -4.23
CA LEU A 16 0.22 -58.90 -2.78
C LEU A 16 0.47 -60.30 -2.22
N GLY A 17 0.08 -61.36 -2.93
CA GLY A 17 0.26 -62.75 -2.49
C GLY A 17 1.64 -63.36 -2.80
N TRP A 18 2.41 -62.76 -3.72
CA TRP A 18 3.72 -63.28 -4.14
C TRP A 18 4.90 -62.70 -3.34
N MET A 19 4.71 -61.55 -2.70
CA MET A 19 5.67 -61.01 -1.73
C MET A 19 5.29 -61.54 -0.34
N GLY A 20 6.07 -62.50 0.17
CA GLY A 20 5.91 -63.08 1.50
C GLY A 20 5.97 -62.05 2.64
N ALA A 21 5.92 -62.56 3.88
CA ALA A 21 5.73 -61.86 5.16
C ALA A 21 6.69 -60.69 5.51
N GLU A 22 7.54 -60.25 4.59
CA GLU A 22 8.47 -59.12 4.74
C GLU A 22 7.99 -57.82 4.07
N ALA A 23 7.00 -57.88 3.17
CA ALA A 23 6.39 -56.71 2.53
C ALA A 23 5.84 -55.62 3.48
N PRO A 24 5.28 -55.94 4.67
CA PRO A 24 4.76 -54.91 5.59
C PRO A 24 5.85 -53.95 6.11
N LYS A 25 7.10 -54.42 6.25
CA LYS A 25 8.20 -53.62 6.79
C LYS A 25 8.70 -52.58 5.80
N LEU A 26 8.72 -52.92 4.51
CA LEU A 26 9.11 -51.96 3.46
C LEU A 26 8.04 -50.88 3.27
N LEU A 27 6.75 -51.26 3.28
CA LEU A 27 5.66 -50.29 3.22
C LEU A 27 5.69 -49.32 4.41
N ALA A 28 5.97 -49.78 5.62
CA ALA A 28 6.13 -48.91 6.78
C ALA A 28 7.28 -47.90 6.60
N SER A 29 8.44 -48.34 6.09
CA SER A 29 9.58 -47.44 5.83
C SER A 29 9.30 -46.40 4.74
N VAL A 30 8.58 -46.80 3.67
CA VAL A 30 8.17 -45.89 2.59
C VAL A 30 7.14 -44.88 3.08
N VAL A 31 6.16 -45.31 3.89
CA VAL A 31 5.14 -44.42 4.45
C VAL A 31 5.77 -43.38 5.39
N VAL A 32 6.72 -43.78 6.25
CA VAL A 32 7.44 -42.84 7.13
C VAL A 32 8.29 -41.86 6.32
N LEU A 33 8.94 -42.31 5.24
CA LEU A 33 9.75 -41.46 4.38
C LEU A 33 8.90 -40.45 3.60
N VAL A 34 7.75 -40.87 3.07
CA VAL A 34 6.80 -39.98 2.37
C VAL A 34 6.17 -38.97 3.33
N LEU A 35 5.78 -39.39 4.55
CA LEU A 35 5.27 -38.49 5.58
C LEU A 35 6.35 -37.50 6.03
N GLY A 36 7.59 -37.96 6.23
CA GLY A 36 8.72 -37.10 6.56
C GLY A 36 9.03 -36.08 5.47
N PHE A 37 8.93 -36.48 4.20
CA PHE A 37 9.13 -35.59 3.05
C PHE A 37 8.03 -34.52 2.94
N TRP A 38 6.76 -34.91 3.09
CA TRP A 38 5.62 -33.98 3.07
C TRP A 38 5.63 -32.98 4.23
N ILE A 39 6.01 -33.43 5.43
CA ILE A 39 6.15 -32.56 6.61
C ILE A 39 7.33 -31.59 6.41
N LYS A 40 8.46 -32.05 5.86
CA LYS A 40 9.64 -31.21 5.59
C LYS A 40 9.33 -30.11 4.58
N ASP A 41 8.71 -30.44 3.46
CA ASP A 41 8.39 -29.45 2.41
C ASP A 41 7.37 -28.41 2.89
N SER A 42 6.41 -28.81 3.72
CA SER A 42 5.42 -27.88 4.30
C SER A 42 6.04 -26.92 5.31
N VAL A 43 7.02 -27.39 6.10
CA VAL A 43 7.72 -26.55 7.09
C VAL A 43 8.75 -25.63 6.43
N ASP A 44 9.44 -26.08 5.39
CA ASP A 44 10.43 -25.27 4.67
C ASP A 44 9.77 -24.10 3.91
N LEU A 45 8.55 -24.30 3.40
CA LEU A 45 7.73 -23.24 2.78
C LEU A 45 7.24 -22.21 3.80
N ALA A 46 6.77 -22.65 4.97
CA ALA A 46 6.29 -21.77 6.03
C ALA A 46 7.42 -20.97 6.72
N ILE A 47 8.62 -21.57 6.85
CA ILE A 47 9.80 -20.87 7.38
C ILE A 47 10.30 -19.83 6.37
N LYS A 48 10.33 -20.14 5.06
CA LYS A 48 10.70 -19.17 4.02
C LYS A 48 9.73 -17.99 3.95
N GLN A 49 8.42 -18.23 4.05
CA GLN A 49 7.42 -17.14 4.11
C GLN A 49 7.64 -16.22 5.31
N ARG A 50 7.84 -16.77 6.51
CA ARG A 50 8.13 -15.94 7.70
C ARG A 50 9.45 -15.17 7.60
N GLN A 51 10.48 -15.77 6.98
CA GLN A 51 11.75 -15.07 6.75
C GLN A 51 11.61 -13.94 5.73
N LEU A 52 10.81 -14.13 4.67
CA LEU A 52 10.50 -13.08 3.70
C LEU A 52 9.74 -11.92 4.37
N ASP A 53 8.71 -12.22 5.15
CA ASP A 53 7.95 -11.19 5.89
C ASP A 53 8.82 -10.40 6.88
N LEU A 54 9.72 -11.10 7.59
CA LEU A 54 10.67 -10.46 8.51
C LEU A 54 11.73 -9.63 7.78
N SER A 55 12.18 -10.05 6.59
CA SER A 55 13.13 -9.28 5.79
C SER A 55 12.48 -8.01 5.23
N TYR A 56 11.25 -8.14 4.72
CA TYR A 56 10.50 -7.04 4.14
C TYR A 56 10.14 -5.96 5.18
N THR A 57 9.70 -6.38 6.36
CA THR A 57 9.43 -5.44 7.47
C THR A 57 10.68 -4.71 7.95
N LYS A 58 11.83 -5.40 8.02
CA LYS A 58 13.12 -4.78 8.36
C LYS A 58 13.60 -3.80 7.31
N GLU A 59 13.46 -4.14 6.03
CA GLU A 59 13.82 -3.24 4.92
C GLU A 59 12.94 -1.99 4.93
N MET A 60 11.63 -2.16 5.11
CA MET A 60 10.70 -1.03 5.26
C MET A 60 11.08 -0.16 6.46
N GLN A 61 11.36 -0.76 7.62
CA GLN A 61 11.80 -0.03 8.81
C GLN A 61 13.10 0.74 8.56
N SER A 62 14.07 0.14 7.86
CA SER A 62 15.31 0.82 7.49
C SER A 62 15.07 2.01 6.56
N LEU A 63 14.17 1.87 5.59
CA LEU A 63 13.78 2.97 4.69
C LEU A 63 13.05 4.08 5.44
N LEU A 64 12.17 3.74 6.38
CA LEU A 64 11.49 4.71 7.23
C LEU A 64 12.48 5.51 8.08
N GLN A 65 13.46 4.82 8.67
CA GLN A 65 14.52 5.48 9.43
C GLN A 65 15.34 6.41 8.53
N LYS A 66 15.75 5.95 7.34
CA LYS A 66 16.45 6.78 6.36
C LYS A 66 15.64 7.99 5.92
N LEU A 67 14.33 7.82 5.69
CA LEU A 67 13.44 8.91 5.31
C LEU A 67 13.33 9.97 6.42
N SER A 68 13.48 9.57 7.68
CA SER A 68 13.43 10.49 8.83
C SER A 68 14.76 11.17 9.14
N GLU A 69 15.89 10.51 8.88
CA GLU A 69 17.23 11.00 9.28
C GLU A 69 18.00 11.69 8.15
N GLU A 70 17.66 11.42 6.89
CA GLU A 70 18.36 11.97 5.74
C GLU A 70 17.98 13.44 5.49
N GLU A 71 18.96 14.26 5.14
CA GLU A 71 18.78 15.69 4.84
C GLU A 71 18.99 16.01 3.36
N ASP A 72 19.61 15.10 2.60
CA ASP A 72 19.75 15.25 1.16
C ASP A 72 18.42 14.97 0.44
N VAL A 73 17.93 15.98 -0.27
CA VAL A 73 16.64 15.91 -0.98
C VAL A 73 16.59 14.80 -2.02
N THR A 74 17.70 14.50 -2.70
CA THR A 74 17.72 13.48 -3.77
C THR A 74 17.59 12.09 -3.16
N LYS A 75 18.33 11.83 -2.08
CA LYS A 75 18.24 10.58 -1.33
C LYS A 75 16.89 10.41 -0.63
N LEU A 76 16.33 11.49 -0.07
CA LEU A 76 14.97 11.47 0.50
C LEU A 76 13.94 11.04 -0.55
N LYS A 77 13.96 11.67 -1.73
CA LYS A 77 13.07 11.32 -2.85
C LYS A 77 13.22 9.86 -3.26
N ASN A 78 14.46 9.40 -3.46
CA ASN A 78 14.72 8.01 -3.82
C ASN A 78 14.22 7.05 -2.74
N THR A 79 14.43 7.38 -1.47
CA THR A 79 13.97 6.58 -0.33
C THR A 79 12.44 6.50 -0.29
N ALA A 80 11.75 7.63 -0.49
CA ALA A 80 10.29 7.67 -0.54
C ALA A 80 9.71 6.87 -1.71
N VAL A 81 10.34 6.92 -2.88
CA VAL A 81 9.95 6.13 -4.06
C VAL A 81 10.17 4.64 -3.83
N VAL A 82 11.30 4.25 -3.24
CA VAL A 82 11.55 2.84 -2.88
C VAL A 82 10.56 2.39 -1.80
N LEU A 83 10.27 3.22 -0.82
CA LEU A 83 9.26 2.94 0.21
C LEU A 83 7.87 2.77 -0.40
N ALA A 84 7.51 3.55 -1.42
CA ALA A 84 6.25 3.39 -2.14
C ALA A 84 6.12 2.05 -2.86
N SER A 85 7.24 1.38 -3.18
CA SER A 85 7.20 0.04 -3.76
C SER A 85 6.56 -0.99 -2.83
N PHE A 86 6.48 -0.68 -1.53
CA PHE A 86 5.85 -1.51 -0.53
C PHE A 86 4.31 -1.47 -0.56
N GLY A 87 3.72 -0.53 -1.31
CA GLY A 87 2.27 -0.41 -1.51
C GLY A 87 1.52 0.17 -0.31
N GLU A 88 0.27 -0.25 -0.12
CA GLU A 88 -0.61 0.19 0.97
C GLU A 88 0.05 0.26 2.38
N PRO A 89 0.90 -0.70 2.81
CA PRO A 89 1.61 -0.62 4.10
C PRO A 89 2.49 0.62 4.29
N ALA A 90 3.04 1.19 3.21
CA ALA A 90 3.88 2.39 3.26
C ALA A 90 3.08 3.70 3.26
N LEU A 91 1.81 3.65 2.86
CA LEU A 91 0.97 4.85 2.69
C LEU A 91 0.89 5.70 3.97
N PRO A 92 0.69 5.15 5.19
CA PRO A 92 0.62 5.97 6.39
C PRO A 92 1.90 6.77 6.66
N ALA A 93 3.07 6.19 6.37
CA ALA A 93 4.34 6.87 6.59
C ALA A 93 4.54 8.03 5.61
N LEU A 94 4.26 7.79 4.33
CA LEU A 94 4.30 8.85 3.31
C LEU A 94 3.32 9.98 3.65
N LEU A 95 2.10 9.65 4.11
CA LEU A 95 1.13 10.65 4.53
C LEU A 95 1.54 11.41 5.80
N ILE A 96 2.34 10.82 6.69
CA ILE A 96 2.88 11.52 7.86
C ILE A 96 3.93 12.54 7.42
N GLU A 97 4.87 12.15 6.57
CA GLU A 97 5.91 13.07 6.09
C GLU A 97 5.34 14.16 5.18
N LEU A 98 4.33 13.83 4.36
CA LEU A 98 3.63 14.81 3.51
C LEU A 98 3.05 15.98 4.30
N ARG A 99 2.73 15.82 5.60
CA ARG A 99 2.17 16.90 6.43
C ARG A 99 3.08 18.12 6.53
N ARG A 100 4.39 17.92 6.38
CA ARG A 100 5.43 18.92 6.52
C ARG A 100 5.60 19.65 5.18
N SER A 101 5.94 20.94 5.19
CA SER A 101 6.29 21.69 3.98
C SER A 101 7.80 21.69 3.65
N ASP A 102 8.59 20.91 4.39
CA ASP A 102 10.03 20.79 4.20
C ASP A 102 10.41 19.73 3.14
N LEU A 103 11.70 19.41 3.06
CA LEU A 103 12.25 18.45 2.10
C LEU A 103 11.61 17.05 2.23
N HIS A 104 11.21 16.65 3.44
CA HIS A 104 10.56 15.36 3.68
C HIS A 104 9.16 15.32 3.07
N GLY A 105 8.41 16.42 3.19
CA GLY A 105 7.09 16.54 2.54
C GLY A 105 7.18 16.46 1.02
N VAL A 106 8.18 17.12 0.43
CA VAL A 106 8.45 17.03 -1.03
C VAL A 106 8.81 15.60 -1.44
N ALA A 107 9.67 14.93 -0.67
CA ALA A 107 10.04 13.54 -0.95
C ALA A 107 8.85 12.59 -0.82
N ALA A 108 8.02 12.75 0.21
CA ALA A 108 6.79 11.99 0.40
C ALA A 108 5.81 12.16 -0.76
N GLY A 109 5.70 13.37 -1.31
CA GLY A 109 4.95 13.65 -2.54
C GLY A 109 5.39 12.74 -3.70
N HIS A 110 6.70 12.68 -3.98
CA HIS A 110 7.24 11.79 -5.02
C HIS A 110 7.02 10.29 -4.72
N GLY A 111 7.08 9.89 -3.45
CA GLY A 111 6.70 8.54 -3.05
C GLY A 111 5.23 8.24 -3.38
N LEU A 112 4.32 9.17 -3.09
CA LEU A 112 2.90 9.02 -3.40
C LEU A 112 2.64 9.04 -4.91
N GLU A 113 3.35 9.87 -5.68
CA GLU A 113 3.30 9.84 -7.15
C GLU A 113 3.71 8.46 -7.69
N ALA A 114 4.82 7.91 -7.19
CA ALA A 114 5.28 6.57 -7.57
C ALA A 114 4.27 5.48 -7.16
N MET A 115 3.61 5.63 -6.00
CA MET A 115 2.53 4.73 -5.58
C MET A 115 1.32 4.83 -6.52
N ALA A 116 0.99 6.04 -7.00
CA ALA A 116 -0.16 6.29 -7.84
C ALA A 116 -0.12 5.54 -9.18
N VAL A 117 1.09 5.31 -9.71
CA VAL A 117 1.30 4.51 -10.93
C VAL A 117 0.84 3.06 -10.74
N ARG A 118 0.94 2.52 -9.52
CA ARG A 118 0.63 1.11 -9.21
C ARG A 118 -0.74 0.94 -8.57
N GLU A 119 -1.14 1.85 -7.69
CA GLU A 119 -2.31 1.74 -6.83
C GLU A 119 -3.16 3.05 -6.86
N PRO A 120 -3.62 3.51 -8.05
CA PRO A 120 -4.33 4.78 -8.18
C PRO A 120 -5.66 4.78 -7.40
N ASP A 121 -6.38 3.66 -7.39
CA ASP A 121 -7.66 3.53 -6.67
C ASP A 121 -7.49 3.71 -5.15
N LEU A 122 -6.38 3.24 -4.59
CA LEU A 122 -6.06 3.42 -3.17
C LEU A 122 -5.91 4.90 -2.84
N LEU A 123 -5.14 5.63 -3.64
CA LEU A 123 -4.91 7.06 -3.43
C LEU A 123 -6.18 7.87 -3.66
N CYS A 124 -6.94 7.61 -4.73
CA CYS A 124 -8.19 8.30 -5.00
C CYS A 124 -9.25 8.10 -3.89
N ARG A 125 -9.15 7.00 -3.13
CA ARG A 125 -9.99 6.76 -1.96
C ARG A 125 -9.48 7.49 -0.71
N VAL A 126 -8.17 7.56 -0.50
CA VAL A 126 -7.57 8.05 0.76
C VAL A 126 -7.29 9.56 0.76
N LEU A 127 -6.86 10.13 -0.37
CA LEU A 127 -6.41 11.54 -0.42
C LEU A 127 -7.55 12.56 -0.27
N PRO A 128 -8.70 12.43 -0.98
CA PRO A 128 -9.73 13.49 -0.95
C PRO A 128 -10.29 13.82 0.44
N PRO A 129 -10.57 12.84 1.33
CA PRO A 129 -11.01 13.12 2.69
C PRO A 129 -10.03 13.96 3.53
N LEU A 130 -8.73 13.95 3.20
CA LEU A 130 -7.71 14.69 3.94
C LEU A 130 -7.86 16.21 3.76
N LEU A 131 -8.37 16.66 2.62
CA LEU A 131 -8.57 18.09 2.32
C LEU A 131 -9.65 18.75 3.19
N LEU A 132 -10.66 17.98 3.61
CA LEU A 132 -11.85 18.51 4.28
C LEU A 132 -11.81 18.41 5.81
N LYS A 133 -10.89 17.60 6.37
CA LYS A 133 -10.78 17.39 7.81
C LYS A 133 -10.34 18.67 8.53
N ARG A 134 -11.11 19.06 9.57
CA ARG A 134 -10.80 20.18 10.47
C ARG A 134 -9.88 19.74 11.59
N ASN A 135 -8.65 19.35 11.24
CA ASN A 135 -7.70 18.85 12.22
C ASN A 135 -6.31 19.49 12.12
N GLN A 136 -6.08 20.41 11.17
CA GLN A 136 -4.83 21.15 11.05
C GLN A 136 -3.60 20.23 10.99
N HIS A 137 -3.73 19.08 10.32
CA HIS A 137 -2.62 18.12 10.21
C HIS A 137 -1.67 18.46 9.07
N TYR A 138 -2.17 19.09 8.01
CA TYR A 138 -1.43 19.32 6.77
C TYR A 138 -1.19 20.82 6.57
N GLU A 139 0.05 21.18 6.28
CA GLU A 139 0.42 22.55 5.91
C GLU A 139 -0.10 22.90 4.51
N ILE A 140 -0.12 24.18 4.16
CA ILE A 140 -0.64 24.64 2.86
C ILE A 140 0.11 24.01 1.66
N GLY A 141 1.42 23.77 1.79
CA GLY A 141 2.22 23.07 0.79
C GLY A 141 1.72 21.64 0.56
N ALA A 142 1.44 20.92 1.65
CA ALA A 142 0.91 19.57 1.60
C ALA A 142 -0.46 19.50 0.93
N HIS A 143 -1.35 20.45 1.22
CA HIS A 143 -2.64 20.56 0.52
C HIS A 143 -2.47 20.75 -0.99
N ARG A 144 -1.48 21.53 -1.44
CA ARG A 144 -1.18 21.67 -2.88
C ARG A 144 -0.73 20.35 -3.50
N THR A 145 0.15 19.62 -2.84
CA THR A 145 0.60 18.30 -3.31
C THR A 145 -0.56 17.31 -3.37
N LEU A 146 -1.45 17.29 -2.35
CA LEU A 146 -2.65 16.47 -2.36
C LEU A 146 -3.57 16.80 -3.55
N LEU A 147 -3.75 18.08 -3.87
CA LEU A 147 -4.57 18.50 -5.01
C LEU A 147 -3.99 18.04 -6.33
N SER A 148 -2.67 18.21 -6.54
CA SER A 148 -1.96 17.71 -7.72
C SER A 148 -2.16 16.20 -7.85
N LEU A 149 -1.87 15.43 -6.79
CA LEU A 149 -2.06 13.98 -6.78
C LEU A 149 -3.50 13.57 -7.11
N ILE A 150 -4.52 14.29 -6.64
CA ILE A 150 -5.92 13.97 -6.94
C ILE A 150 -6.25 14.26 -8.40
N GLY A 151 -5.79 15.40 -8.94
CA GLY A 151 -6.02 15.79 -10.33
C GLY A 151 -5.27 14.92 -11.33
N ASP A 152 -3.96 14.75 -11.12
CA ASP A 152 -3.05 14.05 -12.02
C ASP A 152 -3.37 12.55 -12.14
N ASN A 153 -4.01 11.97 -11.11
CA ASN A 153 -4.39 10.56 -11.08
C ASN A 153 -5.85 10.31 -11.43
N GLY A 154 -6.57 11.32 -11.96
CA GLY A 154 -7.92 11.10 -12.50
C GLY A 154 -8.97 10.71 -11.46
N CYS A 155 -8.84 11.19 -10.22
CA CYS A 155 -9.75 10.87 -9.12
C CYS A 155 -11.13 11.55 -9.25
N THR A 156 -11.89 11.26 -10.31
CA THR A 156 -13.16 11.94 -10.67
C THR A 156 -14.21 11.93 -9.57
N LYS A 157 -14.26 10.87 -8.75
CA LYS A 157 -15.16 10.78 -7.57
C LYS A 157 -14.87 11.83 -6.50
N ALA A 158 -13.70 12.49 -6.54
CA ALA A 158 -13.32 13.56 -5.63
C ALA A 158 -13.90 14.93 -6.02
N LEU A 159 -14.45 15.10 -7.23
CA LEU A 159 -14.96 16.39 -7.73
C LEU A 159 -15.88 17.14 -6.74
N PRO A 160 -16.88 16.49 -6.08
CA PRO A 160 -17.72 17.19 -5.10
C PRO A 160 -16.92 17.73 -3.90
N GLN A 161 -15.89 17.00 -3.48
CA GLN A 161 -15.03 17.37 -2.35
C GLN A 161 -14.08 18.49 -2.73
N LEU A 162 -13.51 18.44 -3.95
CA LEU A 162 -12.67 19.50 -4.50
C LEU A 162 -13.44 20.81 -4.69
N ARG A 163 -14.67 20.76 -5.21
CA ARG A 163 -15.53 21.95 -5.34
C ARG A 163 -15.83 22.58 -3.98
N ARG A 164 -16.16 21.76 -2.97
CA ARG A 164 -16.36 22.24 -1.61
C ARG A 164 -15.08 22.83 -1.01
N TYR A 165 -13.93 22.23 -1.28
CA TYR A 165 -12.64 22.76 -0.83
C TYR A 165 -12.33 24.09 -1.52
N ARG A 166 -12.62 24.21 -2.83
CA ARG A 166 -12.50 25.45 -3.61
C ARG A 166 -13.30 26.58 -2.99
N ASP A 167 -14.49 26.32 -2.46
CA ASP A 167 -15.31 27.35 -1.80
C ASP A 167 -14.60 27.94 -0.57
N PHE A 168 -13.93 27.10 0.24
CA PHE A 168 -13.13 27.59 1.38
C PHE A 168 -11.92 28.41 0.90
N VAL A 169 -11.27 27.99 -0.17
CA VAL A 169 -10.12 28.70 -0.75
C VAL A 169 -10.55 30.04 -1.36
N ASN A 170 -11.67 30.08 -2.08
CA ASN A 170 -12.25 31.31 -2.63
C ASN A 170 -12.64 32.29 -1.52
N ALA A 171 -13.25 31.81 -0.44
CA ALA A 171 -13.55 32.63 0.73
C ALA A 171 -12.27 33.22 1.34
N ALA A 172 -11.20 32.42 1.46
CA ALA A 172 -9.92 32.88 1.97
C ALA A 172 -9.25 33.95 1.07
N VAL A 173 -9.28 33.77 -0.25
CA VAL A 173 -8.83 34.78 -1.23
C VAL A 173 -9.66 36.06 -1.12
N ALA A 174 -10.96 35.95 -0.84
CA ALA A 174 -11.86 37.09 -0.62
C ALA A 174 -11.75 37.72 0.79
N GLY A 175 -10.73 37.37 1.58
CA GLY A 175 -10.49 37.95 2.90
C GLY A 175 -11.25 37.30 4.05
N LYS A 176 -11.87 36.12 3.85
CA LYS A 176 -12.57 35.33 4.89
C LYS A 176 -11.88 33.97 5.11
N PRO A 177 -10.66 33.93 5.69
CA PRO A 177 -9.83 32.73 5.73
C PRO A 177 -10.17 31.75 6.86
N ASP A 178 -11.07 32.08 7.78
CA ASP A 178 -11.22 31.35 9.05
C ASP A 178 -11.57 29.88 8.85
N GLU A 179 -12.47 29.57 7.92
CA GLU A 179 -12.82 28.19 7.59
C GLU A 179 -11.65 27.40 6.99
N LEU A 180 -10.80 28.05 6.19
CA LEU A 180 -9.63 27.42 5.62
C LEU A 180 -8.54 27.23 6.68
N ARG A 181 -8.33 28.22 7.56
CA ARG A 181 -7.38 28.15 8.68
C ARG A 181 -7.70 27.04 9.69
N GLN A 182 -8.97 26.73 9.90
CA GLN A 182 -9.38 25.57 10.74
C GLN A 182 -8.95 24.21 10.17
N ARG A 183 -8.50 24.16 8.91
CA ARG A 183 -8.09 22.94 8.21
C ARG A 183 -6.58 22.87 7.99
N LEU A 184 -5.94 24.01 7.78
CA LEU A 184 -4.50 24.12 7.57
C LEU A 184 -3.73 24.07 8.89
N ARG A 185 -2.57 23.40 8.87
CA ARG A 185 -1.59 23.44 9.96
C ARG A 185 -0.78 24.74 9.92
N GLY A 186 -0.57 25.31 11.10
CA GLY A 186 0.38 26.41 11.30
C GLY A 186 -0.12 27.78 10.83
N GLU A 187 0.67 28.80 11.14
CA GLU A 187 0.45 30.15 10.61
C GLU A 187 0.97 30.25 9.18
N ILE A 188 0.26 31.01 8.35
CA ILE A 188 0.63 31.21 6.95
C ILE A 188 1.40 32.52 6.86
N ALA A 189 2.71 32.43 6.62
CA ALA A 189 3.60 33.59 6.60
C ALA A 189 3.23 34.64 5.53
N ALA A 190 2.73 34.20 4.36
CA ALA A 190 2.33 35.08 3.25
C ALA A 190 0.94 34.72 2.69
N PRO A 191 -0.16 35.02 3.39
CA PRO A 191 -1.51 34.60 2.99
C PRO A 191 -1.95 35.17 1.63
N ALA A 192 -1.53 36.40 1.33
CA ALA A 192 -1.85 37.10 0.07
C ALA A 192 -1.29 36.40 -1.17
N GLU A 193 -0.20 35.63 -1.02
CA GLU A 193 0.38 34.83 -2.11
C GLU A 193 -0.03 33.36 -2.03
N ALA A 194 -0.13 32.83 -0.81
CA ALA A 194 -0.37 31.41 -0.59
C ALA A 194 -1.80 30.99 -0.98
N TYR A 195 -2.83 31.80 -0.67
CA TYR A 195 -4.20 31.47 -1.03
C TYR A 195 -4.46 31.49 -2.54
N PRO A 196 -3.98 32.50 -3.32
CA PRO A 196 -4.10 32.45 -4.78
C PRO A 196 -3.40 31.24 -5.41
N ARG A 197 -2.20 30.87 -4.94
CA ARG A 197 -1.50 29.66 -5.43
C ARG A 197 -2.25 28.38 -5.09
N LEU A 198 -2.83 28.31 -3.89
CA LEU A 198 -3.68 27.19 -3.51
C LEU A 198 -4.95 27.14 -4.37
N LYS A 199 -5.57 28.29 -4.66
CA LYS A 199 -6.72 28.39 -5.55
C LYS A 199 -6.40 27.84 -6.93
N GLN A 200 -5.28 28.27 -7.51
CA GLN A 200 -4.80 27.77 -8.80
C GLN A 200 -4.66 26.24 -8.79
N ALA A 201 -4.06 25.66 -7.75
CA ALA A 201 -3.91 24.21 -7.63
C ALA A 201 -5.26 23.48 -7.53
N VAL A 202 -6.26 24.06 -6.86
CA VAL A 202 -7.62 23.47 -6.80
C VAL A 202 -8.31 23.55 -8.16
N ASP A 203 -8.20 24.69 -8.85
CA ASP A 203 -8.82 24.90 -10.16
C ASP A 203 -8.21 23.96 -11.22
N GLU A 204 -6.87 23.79 -11.20
CA GLU A 204 -6.15 22.84 -12.06
C GLU A 204 -6.56 21.39 -11.77
N ALA A 205 -6.62 21.00 -10.49
CA ALA A 205 -7.06 19.67 -10.10
C ALA A 205 -8.51 19.38 -10.52
N ILE A 206 -9.40 20.37 -10.51
CA ILE A 206 -10.77 20.20 -11.01
C ILE A 206 -10.77 20.09 -12.53
N ALA A 207 -10.02 20.95 -13.24
CA ALA A 207 -9.93 20.93 -14.70
C ALA A 207 -9.39 19.60 -15.24
N ASN A 208 -8.46 18.96 -14.54
CA ASN A 208 -7.92 17.64 -14.93
C ASN A 208 -8.94 16.49 -14.76
N LEU A 209 -10.07 16.73 -14.09
CA LEU A 209 -11.10 15.72 -13.80
C LEU A 209 -12.42 15.92 -14.56
N GLU A 210 -12.55 17.02 -15.30
CA GLU A 210 -13.72 17.36 -16.13
C GLU A 210 -13.47 17.00 -17.60
#